data_AF-A0A6N2HZQ0-F1
#
_entry.id   AF-A0A6N2HZQ0-F1
#
_cell.length_a   1.000
_cell.length_b   1.000
_cell.length_c   1.000
_cell.angle_alpha   90.00
_cell.angle_beta   90.00
_cell.angle_gamma   90.00
#
_symmetry.space_group_name_H-M   'P 1'
#
loop_
_entity.id
_entity.type
_entity.pdbx_description
1 polymer ?
#
loop_
_entity_poly.entity_id
_entity_poly.type
_entity_poly.pdbx_seq_one_letter_code
_entity_poly.pdbx_strand_id
1 'polypeptide(L)' 'MPKKLVIKVTAGADSAERCSQAFTVAAVAVASGVEVSLWLTGESAWFALPG' A
#
# COMPACT_ATOMS: atom_id res chain seq x y z
N MET A 1 18.15 -2.22 -14.93
CA MET A 1 17.20 -1.32 -14.25
C MET A 1 16.47 -2.14 -13.18
N PRO A 2 16.49 -1.77 -11.90
CA PRO A 2 15.74 -2.51 -10.88
C PRO A 2 14.24 -2.48 -11.21
N LYS A 3 13.52 -3.60 -10.97
CA LYS A 3 12.07 -3.66 -11.15
C LYS A 3 11.38 -3.05 -9.94
N LYS A 4 10.46 -2.11 -10.17
CA LYS A 4 9.60 -1.50 -9.14
C LYS A 4 8.44 -2.44 -8.79
N LEU A 5 8.21 -2.66 -7.50
CA LEU A 5 7.04 -3.38 -6.99
C LEU A 5 5.87 -2.39 -6.85
N VAL A 6 4.78 -2.63 -7.57
CA VAL A 6 3.56 -1.82 -7.47
C VAL A 6 2.52 -2.59 -6.68
N ILE A 7 2.05 -2.02 -5.56
CA ILE A 7 1.03 -2.62 -4.71
C ILE A 7 -0.24 -1.77 -4.83
N LYS A 8 -1.29 -2.35 -5.44
CA LYS A 8 -2.60 -1.72 -5.49
C LYS A 8 -3.36 -2.02 -4.20
N VAL A 9 -3.76 -0.97 -3.50
CA VAL A 9 -4.60 -1.07 -2.32
C VAL A 9 -5.99 -0.56 -2.70
N THR A 10 -7.02 -1.34 -2.36
CA THR A 10 -8.43 -0.98 -2.60
C THR A 10 -9.22 -0.87 -1.30
N ALA A 11 -8.91 -1.77 -0.34
CA ALA A 11 -9.49 -1.80 0.98
C ALA A 11 -9.03 -0.61 1.83
N GLY A 12 -9.96 0.00 2.57
CA GLY A 12 -9.65 1.04 3.53
C GLY A 12 -10.29 0.73 4.87
N ALA A 13 -10.98 1.72 5.45
CA ALA A 13 -11.56 1.61 6.79
C ALA A 13 -12.57 0.45 6.92
N ASP A 14 -13.33 0.13 5.87
CA ASP A 14 -14.37 -0.91 5.94
C ASP A 14 -13.77 -2.32 5.91
N SER A 15 -12.50 -2.45 5.53
CA SER A 15 -11.76 -3.72 5.56
C SER A 15 -10.33 -3.51 6.05
N ALA A 16 -10.22 -2.95 7.27
CA ALA A 16 -8.96 -2.53 7.87
C ALA A 16 -7.88 -3.64 7.92
N GLU A 17 -8.26 -4.89 8.18
CA GLU A 17 -7.32 -6.03 8.20
C GLU A 17 -6.70 -6.30 6.81
N ARG A 18 -7.48 -6.20 5.73
CA ARG A 18 -6.94 -6.37 4.37
C ARG A 18 -6.04 -5.19 4.00
N CYS A 19 -6.40 -3.99 4.44
CA CYS A 19 -5.58 -2.80 4.22
C CYS A 19 -4.25 -2.91 4.98
N SER A 20 -4.27 -3.32 6.26
CA SER A 20 -3.07 -3.47 7.09
C SER A 20 -2.13 -4.53 6.52
N GLN A 21 -2.67 -5.64 5.99
CA GLN A 21 -1.89 -6.66 5.29
C GLN A 21 -1.16 -6.09 4.06
N ALA A 22 -1.84 -5.30 3.22
CA ALA A 22 -1.22 -4.70 2.04
C ALA A 22 -0.09 -3.72 2.41
N PHE A 23 -0.29 -2.90 3.44
CA PHE A 23 0.75 -2.01 3.95
C PHE A 23 1.91 -2.77 4.61
N THR A 24 1.64 -3.90 5.27
CA THR A 24 2.68 -4.76 5.82
C THR A 24 3.56 -5.33 4.71
N VAL A 25 2.97 -5.83 3.61
CA VAL A 25 3.73 -6.28 2.43
C VAL A 25 4.59 -5.15 1.86
N ALA A 26 4.04 -3.95 1.73
CA ALA A 26 4.76 -2.77 1.25
C ALA A 26 5.95 -2.41 2.16
N ALA A 27 5.73 -2.38 3.48
CA ALA A 27 6.74 -2.04 4.48
C ALA A 27 7.88 -3.07 4.50
N VAL A 28 7.56 -4.37 4.45
CA VAL A 28 8.57 -5.44 4.39
C VAL A 28 9.39 -5.35 3.10
N ALA A 29 8.75 -5.06 1.96
CA ALA A 29 9.45 -4.88 0.69
C ALA A 29 10.41 -3.68 0.72
N VAL A 30 9.96 -2.53 1.26
CA VAL A 30 10.83 -1.35 1.46
C VAL A 30 12.00 -1.67 2.39
N ALA A 31 11.75 -2.33 3.53
CA ALA A 31 12.79 -2.74 4.47
C ALA A 31 13.80 -3.73 3.84
N SER A 32 13.39 -4.49 2.82
CA SER A 32 14.23 -5.41 2.05
C SER A 32 14.99 -4.76 0.90
N GLY A 33 14.91 -3.42 0.74
CA GLY A 33 15.58 -2.67 -0.32
C GLY A 33 14.88 -2.71 -1.68
N VAL A 34 13.61 -3.12 -1.74
CA VAL A 34 12.80 -3.10 -2.97
C VAL A 34 12.25 -1.69 -3.20
N GLU A 35 12.34 -1.18 -4.42
CA GLU A 35 11.65 0.04 -4.81
C GLU A 35 10.14 -0.23 -4.90
N VAL A 36 9.35 0.38 -4.00
CA VAL A 36 7.90 0.17 -3.90
C VAL A 36 7.13 1.41 -4.33
N SER A 37 6.01 1.22 -5.01
CA SER A 37 4.99 2.24 -5.25
C SER A 37 3.63 1.73 -4.80
N LEU A 38 2.91 2.57 -4.05
CA LEU A 38 1.51 2.30 -3.69
C LEU A 38 0.60 2.91 -4.75
N TRP A 39 -0.39 2.14 -5.20
CA TRP A 39 -1.50 2.63 -5.99
C TRP A 39 -2.77 2.55 -5.14
N LEU A 40 -3.08 3.66 -4.47
CA LEU A 40 -4.28 3.78 -3.65
C LEU A 40 -5.48 4.03 -4.55
N THR A 41 -6.48 3.16 -4.43
CA THR A 41 -7.76 3.24 -5.15
C THR A 41 -8.91 2.83 -4.23
N GLY A 42 -10.16 3.13 -4.61
CA GLY A 42 -11.31 2.81 -3.75
C GLY A 42 -11.23 3.50 -2.40
N GLU A 43 -11.58 2.79 -1.33
CA GLU A 43 -11.56 3.32 0.04
C GLU A 43 -10.16 3.78 0.48
N SER A 44 -9.11 3.07 0.06
CA SER A 44 -7.74 3.39 0.47
C SER A 44 -7.27 4.77 -0.03
N ALA A 45 -7.92 5.33 -1.06
CA ALA A 45 -7.61 6.67 -1.54
C ALA A 45 -7.85 7.75 -0.47
N TRP A 46 -8.77 7.51 0.48
CA TRP A 46 -9.06 8.44 1.57
C TRP A 46 -7.88 8.62 2.54
N PHE A 47 -6.95 7.65 2.62
CA PHE A 47 -5.74 7.79 3.43
C PHE A 47 -4.70 8.77 2.85
N ALA A 48 -4.90 9.27 1.63
CA ALA A 48 -4.04 10.28 1.02
C ALA A 48 -4.47 11.73 1.32
N LEU A 49 -5.56 11.93 2.07
CA LEU A 49 -6.00 13.26 2.50
C LEU A 49 -5.34 13.66 3.82
N PRO A 50 -5.11 14.97 4.05
CA PRO A 50 -4.79 15.48 5.38
C PRO A 50 -5.90 15.12 6.39
N GLY A 51 -5.48 14.78 7.61
CA GLY A 51 -6.38 14.51 8.75
C GLY A 51 -6.93 15.78 9.39
#